data_AF-A0A1H5YNK5-F1
#
_entry.id   AF-A0A1H5YNK5-F1
#
_cell.length_a   1.000
_cell.length_b   1.000
_cell.length_c   1.000
_cell.angle_alpha   90.00
_cell.angle_beta   90.00
_cell.angle_gamma   90.00
#
_symmetry.space_group_name_H-M   'P 1'
#
loop_
_entity.id
_entity.type
_entity.pdbx_description
1 polymer ?
#
loop_
_entity_poly.entity_id
_entity_poly.type
_entity_poly.pdbx_seq_one_letter_code
_entity_poly.pdbx_strand_id
1 'polypeptide(L)'
;MQNNPYILLFGIFFAIWLGAKSWRRNRLRRAVRDLPTASRRLLGPEPDYLPPSQDSAPPELAGYLRLHRRSGQIQKGLWGLAGLWLAFVIFLVLRKQFL
;
A
#
# COMPACT_ATOMS: atom_id res chain seq x y z
N MET A 1 13.29 30.80 2.03
CA MET A 1 12.34 29.84 1.42
C MET A 1 11.09 29.85 2.26
N GLN A 2 10.01 30.44 1.76
CA GLN A 2 8.78 30.69 2.50
C GLN A 2 8.11 29.36 2.82
N ASN A 3 7.94 29.03 4.11
CA ASN A 3 7.29 27.81 4.57
C ASN A 3 5.81 27.85 4.18
N ASN A 4 5.50 27.47 2.95
CA ASN A 4 4.14 27.42 2.48
C ASN A 4 3.47 26.18 3.10
N PRO A 5 2.51 26.32 4.03
CA PRO A 5 1.93 25.19 4.76
C PRO A 5 1.29 24.14 3.84
N TYR A 6 0.91 24.52 2.61
CA TYR A 6 0.44 23.59 1.59
C TYR A 6 1.49 22.57 1.16
N ILE A 7 2.77 22.93 1.13
CA ILE A 7 3.86 21.99 0.78
C ILE A 7 3.95 20.88 1.83
N LEU A 8 3.76 21.20 3.12
CA LEU A 8 3.69 20.21 4.19
C LEU A 8 2.47 19.29 4.04
N LEU A 9 1.31 19.85 3.71
CA LEU A 9 0.07 19.07 3.50
C LEU A 9 0.17 18.11 2.30
N PHE A 10 0.74 18.57 1.19
CA PHE A 10 1.05 17.71 0.04
C PHE A 10 2.15 16.70 0.38
N GLY A 11 3.16 17.11 1.15
CA GLY A 11 4.21 16.23 1.65
C GLY A 11 3.66 15.05 2.47
N ILE A 12 2.67 15.30 3.33
CA ILE A 12 1.97 14.26 4.10
C ILE A 12 1.26 13.27 3.16
N PHE A 13 0.58 13.75 2.12
CA PHE A 13 -0.05 12.89 1.13
C PHE A 13 0.97 11.97 0.44
N PHE A 14 2.08 12.54 -0.05
CA PHE A 14 3.15 11.75 -0.66
C PHE A 14 3.78 10.77 0.33
N ALA A 15 3.99 11.17 1.59
CA ALA A 15 4.53 10.31 2.64
C ALA A 15 3.59 9.13 2.95
N ILE A 16 2.28 9.36 3.02
CA ILE A 16 1.28 8.29 3.22
C ILE A 16 1.28 7.36 2.01
N TRP A 17 1.30 7.89 0.79
CA TRP A 17 1.32 7.07 -0.43
C TRP A 17 2.59 6.23 -0.52
N LEU A 18 3.76 6.86 -0.51
CA LEU A 18 5.05 6.18 -0.62
C LEU A 18 5.28 5.23 0.55
N GLY A 19 4.89 5.63 1.76
CA GLY A 19 4.93 4.82 2.96
C GLY A 19 4.07 3.56 2.83
N ALA A 20 2.83 3.68 2.37
CA ALA A 20 1.94 2.54 2.16
C ALA A 20 2.49 1.56 1.11
N LYS A 21 2.97 2.08 -0.02
CA LYS A 21 3.55 1.28 -1.11
C LYS A 21 4.82 0.55 -0.65
N SER A 22 5.73 1.26 0.02
CA SER A 22 6.98 0.71 0.52
C SER A 22 6.73 -0.32 1.64
N TRP A 23 5.78 -0.03 2.53
CA TRP A 23 5.37 -0.95 3.59
C TRP A 23 4.82 -2.26 3.03
N ARG A 24 3.87 -2.22 2.07
CA ARG A 24 3.34 -3.44 1.44
C ARG A 24 4.46 -4.23 0.76
N ARG A 25 5.33 -3.55 0.01
CA ARG A 25 6.45 -4.22 -0.68
C ARG A 25 7.38 -4.93 0.30
N ASN A 26 7.76 -4.26 1.39
CA ASN A 26 8.63 -4.85 2.41
C ASN A 26 7.95 -5.99 3.18
N ARG A 27 6.64 -5.87 3.44
CA ARG A 27 5.85 -6.91 4.10
C ARG A 27 5.78 -8.18 3.24
N LEU A 28 5.47 -8.03 1.95
CA LEU A 28 5.43 -9.15 0.99
C LEU A 28 6.82 -9.75 0.81
N ARG A 29 7.85 -8.92 0.59
CA ARG A 29 9.24 -9.40 0.44
C ARG A 29 9.72 -10.24 1.63
N ARG A 30 9.40 -9.85 2.86
CA ARG A 30 9.73 -10.65 4.06
C ARG A 30 8.97 -11.99 4.06
N ALA A 31 7.67 -11.95 3.83
CA ALA A 31 6.84 -13.16 3.81
C ALA A 31 7.27 -14.15 2.70
N VAL A 32 7.71 -13.64 1.54
CA VAL A 32 8.26 -14.44 0.45
C VAL A 32 9.64 -15.01 0.77
N ARG A 33 10.45 -14.28 1.56
CA ARG A 33 11.77 -14.78 2.01
C ARG A 33 11.65 -15.97 2.94
N ASP A 34 10.60 -15.98 3.77
CA ASP A 34 10.37 -17.02 4.77
C ASP A 34 9.64 -18.26 4.19
N LEU A 35 9.26 -18.22 2.91
CA LEU A 35 8.61 -19.33 2.20
C LEU A 35 9.64 -20.33 1.63
N PRO A 36 9.31 -21.63 1.58
CA PRO A 36 10.12 -22.63 0.89
C PRO A 36 10.34 -22.29 -0.59
N THR A 37 11.50 -22.65 -1.13
CA THR A 37 11.91 -22.35 -2.52
C THR A 37 10.90 -22.85 -3.56
N ALA A 38 10.28 -24.01 -3.33
CA ALA A 38 9.24 -24.57 -4.21
C ALA A 38 8.01 -23.66 -4.28
N SER A 39 7.52 -23.21 -3.11
CA SER A 39 6.37 -22.32 -2.96
C SER A 39 6.64 -20.93 -3.54
N ARG A 40 7.88 -20.44 -3.47
CA ARG A 40 8.30 -19.15 -4.04
C ARG A 40 8.23 -19.12 -5.58
N ARG A 41 8.45 -20.25 -6.24
CA ARG A 41 8.35 -20.35 -7.72
C ARG A 41 6.90 -20.25 -8.23
N LEU A 42 5.92 -20.52 -7.37
CA LEU A 42 4.50 -20.40 -7.69
C LEU A 42 3.99 -18.96 -7.61
N LEU A 43 4.80 -18.03 -7.11
CA LEU A 43 4.46 -16.62 -7.00
C LEU A 43 4.80 -15.87 -8.29
N GLY A 44 3.99 -14.86 -8.62
CA GLY A 44 4.28 -13.95 -9.72
C GLY A 44 5.54 -13.09 -9.48
N PRO A 45 5.96 -12.31 -10.49
CA PRO A 45 7.17 -11.51 -10.41
C PRO A 45 7.12 -10.44 -9.32
N GLU A 46 8.31 -9.99 -8.91
CA GLU A 46 8.47 -8.77 -8.13
C GLU A 46 7.87 -7.56 -8.87
N PRO A 47 7.27 -6.58 -8.16
CA PRO A 47 7.16 -6.44 -6.70
C PRO A 47 5.84 -6.95 -6.10
N ASP A 48 4.89 -7.37 -6.93
CA ASP A 48 3.53 -7.67 -6.49
C ASP A 48 3.37 -9.08 -5.92
N TYR A 49 4.30 -10.00 -6.27
CA TYR A 49 4.33 -11.38 -5.77
C TYR A 49 2.94 -12.03 -5.75
N LEU A 50 2.25 -11.92 -6.89
CA LEU A 50 0.87 -12.37 -7.04
C LEU A 50 0.78 -13.84 -6.62
N PRO A 51 -0.09 -14.18 -5.65
CA PRO A 51 -0.26 -15.56 -5.24
C PRO A 51 -0.94 -16.37 -6.35
N PRO A 52 -0.72 -17.70 -6.40
CA PRO A 52 -1.46 -18.57 -7.30
C PRO A 52 -2.97 -18.51 -6.99
N SER A 53 -3.79 -18.89 -7.97
CA SER A 53 -5.24 -19.06 -7.82
C SER A 53 -5.54 -19.90 -6.59
N GLN A 54 -6.58 -19.53 -5.82
CA GLN A 54 -6.88 -20.18 -4.54
C GLN A 54 -7.07 -21.70 -4.66
N ASP A 55 -7.62 -22.14 -5.79
CA ASP A 55 -7.92 -23.55 -6.06
C ASP A 55 -6.67 -24.40 -6.32
N SER A 56 -5.52 -23.77 -6.58
CA SER A 56 -4.24 -24.44 -6.88
C SER A 56 -3.19 -24.21 -5.79
N ALA A 57 -3.55 -23.56 -4.68
CA ALA A 57 -2.61 -23.15 -3.66
C ALA A 57 -2.30 -24.30 -2.69
N PRO A 58 -1.02 -24.67 -2.52
CA PRO A 58 -0.60 -25.59 -1.48
C PRO A 58 -1.00 -25.10 -0.08
N PRO A 59 -1.28 -25.99 0.87
CA PRO A 59 -1.66 -25.60 2.24
C PRO A 59 -0.58 -24.73 2.94
N GLU A 60 0.69 -24.91 2.60
CA GLU A 60 1.80 -24.07 3.09
C GLU A 60 1.69 -22.59 2.68
N LEU A 61 1.03 -22.30 1.55
CA LEU A 61 0.82 -20.95 1.02
C LEU A 61 -0.45 -20.28 1.59
N ALA A 62 -1.28 -21.00 2.35
CA ALA A 62 -2.51 -20.46 2.92
C ALA A 62 -2.25 -19.24 3.85
N GLY A 63 -1.17 -19.30 4.64
CA GLY A 63 -0.75 -18.18 5.49
C GLY A 63 -0.36 -16.95 4.69
N TYR A 64 0.40 -17.14 3.60
CA TYR A 64 0.80 -16.06 2.70
C TYR A 64 -0.40 -15.45 1.95
N LEU A 65 -1.31 -16.28 1.44
CA LEU A 65 -2.55 -15.85 0.79
C LEU A 65 -3.39 -14.92 1.67
N ARG A 66 -3.53 -15.30 2.96
CA ARG A 66 -4.25 -14.49 3.95
C ARG A 66 -3.56 -13.15 4.18
N LEU A 67 -2.23 -13.14 4.28
CA LEU A 67 -1.43 -11.92 4.41
C LEU A 67 -1.55 -11.02 3.17
N HIS A 68 -1.48 -11.59 1.97
CA HIS A 68 -1.60 -10.86 0.71
C HIS A 68 -2.99 -10.19 0.58
N ARG A 69 -4.07 -10.91 0.92
CA ARG A 69 -5.43 -10.34 0.95
C ARG A 69 -5.57 -9.22 1.97
N ARG A 70 -5.09 -9.44 3.21
CA ARG A 70 -5.20 -8.45 4.30
C ARG A 70 -4.41 -7.20 3.98
N SER A 71 -3.19 -7.34 3.45
CA SER A 71 -2.37 -6.20 3.03
C SER A 71 -2.98 -5.43 1.85
N GLY A 72 -3.65 -6.13 0.92
CA GLY A 72 -4.43 -5.50 -0.14
C GLY A 72 -5.62 -4.68 0.38
N GLN A 73 -6.37 -5.18 1.37
CA GLN A 73 -7.45 -4.43 2.02
C GLN A 73 -6.93 -3.20 2.77
N ILE A 74 -5.82 -3.35 3.51
CA ILE A 74 -5.17 -2.24 4.20
C ILE A 74 -4.71 -1.18 3.20
N GLN A 75 -4.10 -1.57 2.07
CA GLN A 75 -3.73 -0.63 1.02
C GLN A 75 -4.95 0.12 0.47
N LYS A 76 -6.07 -0.57 0.22
CA LYS A 76 -7.33 0.08 -0.21
C LYS A 76 -7.82 1.09 0.83
N GLY A 77 -7.76 0.73 2.12
CA GLY A 77 -8.11 1.63 3.22
C GLY A 77 -7.21 2.87 3.28
N LEU A 78 -5.88 2.68 3.15
CA LEU A 78 -4.92 3.78 3.06
C LEU A 78 -5.14 4.66 1.82
N TRP A 79 -5.55 4.07 0.69
CA TRP A 79 -5.92 4.82 -0.50
C TRP A 79 -7.17 5.66 -0.26
N GLY A 80 -8.18 5.11 0.41
CA GLY A 80 -9.37 5.87 0.82
C GLY A 80 -9.03 7.02 1.76
N LEU A 81 -8.17 6.77 2.76
CA LEU A 81 -7.72 7.80 3.70
C LEU A 81 -6.89 8.89 3.00
N ALA A 82 -6.00 8.51 2.08
CA ALA A 82 -5.23 9.44 1.28
C ALA A 82 -6.12 10.28 0.37
N GLY A 83 -7.16 9.69 -0.23
CA GLY A 83 -8.17 10.41 -1.01
C GLY A 83 -8.97 11.40 -0.16
N LEU A 84 -9.40 10.98 1.04
CA LEU A 84 -10.09 11.85 1.99
C LEU A 84 -9.21 13.03 2.43
N TRP A 85 -7.93 12.76 2.71
CA TRP A 85 -6.95 13.80 3.02
C TRP A 85 -6.77 14.78 1.86
N LEU A 86 -6.63 14.27 0.63
CA LEU A 86 -6.49 15.11 -0.56
C LEU A 86 -7.72 16.01 -0.74
N ALA A 87 -8.93 15.47 -0.56
CA ALA A 87 -10.16 16.24 -0.60
C ALA A 87 -10.19 17.34 0.47
N PHE A 88 -9.72 17.03 1.69
CA PHE A 88 -9.59 18.01 2.77
C PHE A 88 -8.59 19.13 2.45
N VAL A 89 -7.44 18.80 1.86
CA VAL A 89 -6.44 19.79 1.42
C VAL A 89 -7.01 20.68 0.30
N ILE A 90 -7.70 20.10 -0.69
CA ILE A 90 -8.37 20.84 -1.76
C ILE A 90 -9.42 21.80 -1.17
N PHE A 91 -10.23 21.31 -0.21
CA PHE A 91 -11.21 22.14 0.48
C PHE A 91 -10.58 23.31 1.24
N LEU A 92 -9.47 23.11 1.93
CA LEU A 92 -8.72 24.18 2.62
C LEU A 92 -8.18 25.24 1.64
N VAL A 93 -7.69 24.81 0.48
CA VAL A 93 -7.19 25.73 -0.56
C VAL A 93 -8.34 26.55 -1.13
N LEU A 94 -9.44 25.91 -1.52
CA LEU A 94 -10.64 26.59 -2.01
C LEU A 94 -11.18 27.58 -0.98
N ARG A 95 -11.36 27.17 0.28
CA ARG A 95 -11.85 28.04 1.35
C ARG A 95 -10.99 29.29 1.54
N LYS A 96 -9.65 29.17 1.42
CA LYS A 96 -8.76 30.34 1.52
C LYS A 96 -8.83 31.22 0.27
N GLN A 97 -9.13 30.68 -0.89
CA GLN A 97 -9.25 31.48 -2.12
C GLN A 97 -10.53 32.34 -2.15
N PHE A 98 -11.53 32.01 -1.33
CA PHE A 98 -12.80 32.72 -1.20
C PHE A 98 -12.90 33.65 0.03
N LEU A 99 -11.88 33.70 0.90
CA LEU A 99 -11.81 34.54 2.11
C LEU A 99 -10.63 35.52 2.00
#